data_AF-I1CJD5-F1
#
_entry.id   AF-I1CJD5-F1
#
_cell.length_a   1.000
_cell.length_b   1.000
_cell.length_c   1.000
_cell.angle_alpha   90.00
_cell.angle_beta   90.00
_cell.angle_gamma   90.00
#
_symmetry.space_group_name_H-M   'P 1'
#
loop_
_entity.id
_entity.type
_entity.pdbx_description
1 polymer ?
#
loop_
_entity_poly.entity_id
_entity_poly.type
_entity_poly.pdbx_seq_one_letter_code
_entity_poly.pdbx_strand_id
1 'polypeptide(L)'
;MKASDYVRILSTTLMDRPKYCGYEQEAIYFQQDNDPKHTSKLARAWFNENGFKEEHTFNWPAQSPDLNPIEHLWHHLKLKLSLYGGKAKGVHDLWSRIEKEWNSFTKEQCQAYIKSMLARCRAVIKAKGA
;
A
#
# COMPACT_ATOMS: atom_id res chain seq x y z
N MET A 1 -8.93 -9.82 -9.78
CA MET A 1 -9.47 -8.47 -9.47
C MET A 1 -9.44 -7.64 -10.74
N LYS A 2 -10.58 -7.08 -11.14
CA LYS A 2 -10.72 -6.14 -12.27
C LYS A 2 -10.60 -4.69 -11.80
N ALA A 3 -10.49 -3.73 -12.72
CA ALA A 3 -10.48 -2.29 -12.39
C ALA A 3 -11.75 -1.85 -11.63
N SER A 4 -12.91 -2.43 -11.95
CA SER A 4 -14.17 -2.19 -11.24
C SER A 4 -14.13 -2.67 -9.79
N ASP A 5 -13.50 -3.82 -9.53
CA ASP A 5 -13.32 -4.33 -8.17
C ASP A 5 -12.40 -3.41 -7.36
N TYR A 6 -11.34 -2.91 -8.01
CA TYR A 6 -10.40 -1.98 -7.41
C TYR A 6 -11.08 -0.67 -7.00
N VAL A 7 -11.82 -0.03 -7.91
CA VAL A 7 -12.58 1.19 -7.61
C VAL A 7 -13.61 0.95 -6.52
N ARG A 8 -14.28 -0.20 -6.49
CA ARG A 8 -15.18 -0.56 -5.39
C ARG A 8 -14.45 -0.57 -4.05
N ILE A 9 -13.25 -1.18 -3.96
CA ILE A 9 -12.45 -1.20 -2.72
C ILE A 9 -12.05 0.22 -2.31
N LEU A 10 -11.65 1.08 -3.26
CA LEU A 10 -11.34 2.48 -2.96
C LEU A 10 -12.55 3.21 -2.36
N SER A 11 -13.73 3.06 -2.97
CA SER A 11 -14.97 3.66 -2.47
C SER A 11 -15.38 3.19 -1.08
N THR A 12 -15.14 1.92 -0.74
CA THR A 12 -15.60 1.35 0.54
C THR A 12 -14.58 1.41 1.67
N THR A 13 -13.29 1.42 1.35
CA THR A 13 -12.23 1.22 2.37
C THR A 13 -11.31 2.42 2.46
N LEU A 14 -11.02 3.07 1.34
CA LEU A 14 -10.16 4.26 1.37
C LEU A 14 -10.94 5.47 1.88
N MET A 15 -12.15 5.75 1.38
CA MET A 15 -12.85 7.02 1.65
C MET A 15 -13.23 7.27 3.11
N ASP A 16 -13.41 6.21 3.90
CA ASP A 16 -13.77 6.35 5.30
C ASP A 16 -12.59 6.85 6.16
N ARG A 17 -11.34 6.58 5.73
CA ARG A 17 -10.14 6.86 6.52
C ARG A 17 -9.72 8.34 6.50
N PRO A 18 -9.59 9.04 5.36
CA PRO A 18 -9.30 10.47 5.29
C PRO A 18 -10.26 11.32 6.11
N LYS A 19 -11.57 11.06 5.95
CA LYS A 19 -12.63 11.76 6.67
C LYS A 19 -12.51 11.56 8.18
N TYR A 20 -12.26 10.32 8.62
CA TYR A 20 -12.04 10.02 10.03
C TYR A 20 -10.80 10.73 10.61
N CYS A 21 -9.74 10.85 9.83
CA CYS A 21 -8.48 11.47 10.25
C CYS A 21 -8.44 13.00 10.08
N GLY A 22 -9.48 13.62 9.49
CA GLY A 22 -9.53 15.06 9.22
C GLY A 22 -8.54 15.52 8.13
N TYR A 23 -8.20 14.66 7.18
CA TYR A 23 -7.35 15.02 6.04
C TYR A 23 -8.20 15.33 4.81
N GLU A 24 -7.92 16.48 4.19
CA GLU A 24 -8.42 16.82 2.85
C GLU A 24 -7.75 15.91 1.80
N GLN A 25 -8.53 15.39 0.86
CA GLN A 25 -8.08 14.42 -0.14
C GLN A 25 -6.96 14.99 -1.02
N GLU A 26 -6.99 16.28 -1.29
CA GLU A 26 -6.01 17.01 -2.08
C GLU A 26 -4.62 17.05 -1.41
N ALA A 27 -4.58 16.91 -0.08
CA ALA A 27 -3.35 16.88 0.71
C ALA A 27 -2.75 15.48 0.85
N ILE A 28 -3.47 14.43 0.42
CA ILE A 28 -3.05 13.05 0.58
C ILE A 28 -2.14 12.63 -0.56
N TYR A 29 -0.98 12.08 -0.20
CA TYR A 29 -0.14 11.30 -1.11
C TYR A 29 -0.60 9.84 -1.07
N PHE A 30 -1.29 9.42 -2.12
CA PHE A 30 -1.78 8.05 -2.24
C PHE A 30 -0.80 7.23 -3.08
N GLN A 31 -0.03 6.38 -2.42
CA GLN A 31 0.94 5.53 -3.09
C GLN A 31 0.33 4.19 -3.51
N GLN A 32 0.52 3.83 -4.78
CA GLN A 32 0.13 2.54 -5.38
C GLN A 32 1.14 2.16 -6.48
N ASP A 33 1.14 0.89 -6.91
CA ASP A 33 1.92 0.47 -8.07
C ASP A 33 1.24 0.89 -9.39
N ASN A 34 1.98 0.76 -10.50
CA ASN A 34 1.50 1.09 -11.84
C ASN A 34 0.82 -0.11 -12.55
N ASP A 35 0.17 -1.02 -11.81
CA ASP A 35 -0.64 -2.08 -12.42
C ASP A 35 -1.70 -1.46 -13.34
N PRO A 36 -1.92 -1.99 -14.58
CA PRO A 36 -2.89 -1.44 -15.52
C PRO A 36 -4.29 -1.18 -14.95
N LYS A 37 -4.73 -1.95 -13.95
CA LYS A 37 -6.03 -1.73 -13.31
C LYS A 37 -6.05 -0.46 -12.43
N HIS A 38 -4.93 -0.15 -11.77
CA HIS A 38 -4.75 1.02 -10.91
C HIS A 38 -4.58 2.30 -11.72
N THR A 39 -3.96 2.21 -12.91
CA THR A 39 -3.78 3.35 -13.84
C THR A 39 -4.86 3.44 -14.92
N SER A 40 -5.91 2.60 -14.83
CA SER A 40 -6.99 2.56 -15.81
C SER A 40 -7.76 3.89 -15.87
N LYS A 41 -8.45 4.15 -17.00
CA LYS A 41 -9.32 5.34 -17.12
C LYS A 41 -10.35 5.41 -16.00
N LEU A 42 -10.91 4.26 -15.61
CA LEU A 42 -11.89 4.14 -14.54
C LEU A 42 -11.31 4.54 -13.18
N ALA A 43 -10.12 4.03 -12.84
CA ALA A 43 -9.46 4.38 -11.57
C ALA A 43 -9.05 5.85 -11.55
N ARG A 44 -8.46 6.37 -12.64
CA ARG A 44 -8.07 7.78 -12.78
C ARG A 44 -9.27 8.73 -12.65
N ALA A 45 -10.38 8.43 -13.30
CA ALA A 45 -11.61 9.21 -13.19
C ALA A 45 -12.10 9.24 -11.73
N TRP A 46 -12.12 8.08 -11.06
CA TRP A 46 -12.52 8.00 -9.65
C TRP A 46 -11.64 8.87 -8.74
N PHE A 47 -10.30 8.84 -8.88
CA PHE A 47 -9.42 9.67 -8.05
C PHE A 47 -9.68 11.17 -8.27
N ASN A 48 -9.85 11.59 -9.53
CA ASN A 48 -10.16 12.99 -9.86
C ASN A 48 -11.51 13.43 -9.28
N GLU A 49 -12.56 12.62 -9.46
CA GLU A 49 -13.90 12.87 -8.93
C GLU A 49 -13.95 12.94 -7.39
N ASN A 50 -12.99 12.32 -6.70
CA ASN A 50 -12.92 12.27 -5.24
C ASN A 50 -11.86 13.21 -4.63
N GLY A 51 -11.35 14.18 -5.39
CA GLY A 51 -10.47 15.24 -4.88
C GLY A 51 -9.00 14.84 -4.70
N PHE A 52 -8.57 13.70 -5.25
CA PHE A 52 -7.17 13.31 -5.23
C PHE A 52 -6.41 13.97 -6.36
N LYS A 53 -5.25 14.54 -6.03
CA LYS A 53 -4.34 15.10 -7.01
C LYS A 53 -3.65 14.01 -7.82
N GLU A 54 -3.57 14.21 -9.14
CA GLU A 54 -2.96 13.23 -10.05
C GLU A 54 -1.48 13.04 -9.73
N GLU A 55 -0.77 14.14 -9.46
CA GLU A 55 0.65 14.16 -9.11
C GLU A 55 0.95 13.47 -7.77
N HIS A 56 -0.03 13.41 -6.86
CA HIS A 56 0.09 12.74 -5.57
C HIS A 56 -0.24 11.24 -5.64
N THR A 57 -0.83 10.80 -6.75
CA THR A 57 -1.41 9.45 -6.89
C THR A 57 -0.71 8.60 -7.94
N PHE A 58 -0.27 9.20 -9.05
CA PHE A 58 0.23 8.48 -10.23
C PHE A 58 1.69 8.80 -10.59
N ASN A 59 2.35 9.69 -9.86
CA ASN A 59 3.75 10.05 -10.12
C ASN A 59 4.74 9.11 -9.43
N TRP A 60 4.58 7.80 -9.64
CA TRP A 60 5.43 6.76 -9.05
C TRP A 60 6.20 6.02 -10.16
N PRO A 61 7.50 5.73 -9.97
CA PRO A 61 8.28 4.99 -10.96
C PRO A 61 7.78 3.55 -11.08
N ALA A 62 7.73 3.05 -12.32
CA ALA A 62 7.41 1.65 -12.57
C ALA A 62 8.50 0.71 -12.01
N GLN A 63 8.15 -0.54 -11.75
CA GLN A 63 9.08 -1.60 -11.33
C GLN A 63 9.95 -1.24 -10.09
N SER A 64 9.43 -0.40 -9.20
CA SER A 64 10.15 0.07 -8.00
C SER A 64 9.49 -0.43 -6.71
N PRO A 65 9.44 -1.75 -6.45
CA PRO A 65 8.86 -2.29 -5.22
C PRO A 65 9.65 -1.85 -3.98
N ASP A 66 10.94 -1.60 -4.15
CA ASP A 66 11.85 -1.03 -3.16
C ASP A 66 11.44 0.39 -2.72
N LEU A 67 10.68 1.11 -3.54
CA LEU A 67 10.12 2.42 -3.23
C LEU A 67 8.68 2.34 -2.73
N ASN A 68 8.15 1.16 -2.42
CA ASN A 68 6.82 1.01 -1.81
C ASN A 68 6.95 0.58 -0.33
N PRO A 69 6.55 1.42 0.65
CA PRO A 69 6.62 1.07 2.07
C PRO A 69 5.85 -0.20 2.44
N ILE A 70 4.75 -0.51 1.75
CA ILE A 70 3.91 -1.67 2.11
C ILE A 70 4.62 -3.00 1.84
N GLU A 71 5.57 -3.05 0.90
CA GLU A 71 6.34 -4.26 0.59
C GLU A 71 7.18 -4.73 1.78
N HIS A 72 7.72 -3.79 2.57
CA HIS A 72 8.41 -4.13 3.81
C HIS A 72 7.49 -4.69 4.88
N LEU A 73 6.26 -4.17 4.96
CA LEU A 73 5.26 -4.69 5.88
C LEU A 73 4.85 -6.12 5.47
N TRP A 74 4.66 -6.37 4.17
CA TRP A 74 4.41 -7.70 3.64
C TRP A 74 5.55 -8.67 3.89
N HIS A 75 6.80 -8.22 3.72
CA HIS A 75 7.98 -9.04 4.03
C HIS A 75 8.01 -9.42 5.52
N HIS A 76 7.83 -8.45 6.42
CA HIS A 76 7.80 -8.72 7.86
C HIS A 76 6.62 -9.63 8.24
N LEU A 77 5.44 -9.45 7.63
CA LEU A 77 4.30 -10.36 7.85
C LEU A 77 4.64 -11.80 7.44
N LYS A 78 5.26 -11.99 6.27
CA LYS A 78 5.68 -13.32 5.80
C LYS A 78 6.71 -13.95 6.74
N LEU A 79 7.65 -13.17 7.28
CA LEU A 79 8.60 -13.63 8.30
C LEU A 79 7.89 -14.07 9.59
N LYS A 80 6.92 -13.29 10.09
CA LYS A 80 6.11 -13.68 11.25
C LYS A 80 5.38 -15.00 11.01
N LEU A 81 4.80 -15.18 9.82
CA LEU A 81 4.11 -16.41 9.44
C LEU A 81 5.06 -17.60 9.28
N SER A 82 6.31 -17.40 8.85
CA SER A 82 7.28 -18.48 8.70
C SER A 82 7.81 -19.03 10.03
N LEU A 83 7.68 -18.26 11.12
CA LEU A 83 8.04 -18.68 12.47
C LEU A 83 7.00 -19.62 13.13
N TYR A 84 5.83 -19.81 12.51
CA TYR A 84 4.85 -20.77 13.02
C TYR A 84 5.40 -22.19 12.90
N GLY A 85 5.17 -23.02 13.92
CA GLY A 85 5.66 -24.41 14.01
C GLY A 85 5.05 -25.41 13.00
N GLY A 86 4.52 -24.93 11.88
CA GLY A 86 3.93 -25.75 10.82
C GLY A 86 3.13 -24.91 9.82
N LYS A 87 2.89 -25.47 8.64
CA LYS A 87 2.05 -24.85 7.61
C LYS A 87 0.61 -24.66 8.10
N ALA A 88 -0.08 -23.68 7.52
CA ALA A 88 -1.51 -23.53 7.76
C ALA A 88 -2.26 -24.77 7.27
N LYS A 89 -3.26 -25.22 8.05
CA LYS A 89 -4.06 -26.43 7.76
C LYS A 89 -5.16 -26.20 6.71
N GLY A 90 -5.34 -24.95 6.27
CA GLY A 90 -6.34 -24.54 5.30
C GLY A 90 -6.47 -23.02 5.21
N VAL A 91 -7.38 -22.55 4.35
CA VAL A 91 -7.59 -21.11 4.10
C VAL A 91 -8.03 -20.36 5.36
N HIS A 92 -8.92 -20.94 6.17
CA HIS A 92 -9.39 -20.29 7.40
C HIS A 92 -8.27 -20.13 8.45
N ASP A 93 -7.45 -21.17 8.64
CA ASP A 93 -6.29 -21.11 9.54
C ASP A 93 -5.27 -20.08 9.03
N LEU A 94 -5.00 -20.06 7.73
CA LEU A 94 -4.12 -19.05 7.13
C LEU A 94 -4.66 -17.63 7.34
N TRP A 95 -5.95 -17.41 7.11
CA TRP A 95 -6.58 -16.11 7.33
C TRP A 95 -6.48 -15.66 8.79
N SER A 96 -6.78 -16.54 9.73
CA SER A 96 -6.69 -16.23 11.17
C SER A 96 -5.26 -15.87 11.58
N ARG A 97 -4.26 -16.58 11.07
CA ARG A 97 -2.84 -16.26 11.32
C ARG A 97 -2.44 -14.91 10.71
N ILE A 98 -2.85 -14.63 9.47
CA ILE A 98 -2.59 -13.35 8.80
C ILE A 98 -3.22 -12.21 9.60
N GLU A 99 -4.50 -12.32 9.96
CA GLU A 99 -5.21 -11.30 10.72
C GLU A 99 -4.56 -11.03 12.08
N LYS A 100 -4.20 -12.10 12.81
CA LYS A 100 -3.49 -11.99 14.09
C LYS A 100 -2.16 -11.24 13.94
N GLU A 101 -1.32 -11.65 13.00
CA GLU A 101 0.00 -11.03 12.82
C GLU A 101 -0.11 -9.62 12.25
N TRP A 102 -1.04 -9.35 11.34
CA TRP A 102 -1.31 -8.03 10.80
C TRP A 102 -1.70 -7.03 11.89
N ASN A 103 -2.59 -7.45 12.81
CA ASN A 103 -3.02 -6.62 13.94
C ASN A 103 -1.94 -6.46 15.02
N SER A 104 -0.82 -7.19 14.93
CA SER A 104 0.32 -7.03 15.86
C SER A 104 1.26 -5.89 15.47
N PHE A 105 1.14 -5.33 14.27
CA PHE A 105 1.99 -4.23 13.83
C PHE A 105 1.68 -2.94 14.59
N THR A 106 2.71 -2.32 15.17
CA THR A 106 2.56 -1.07 15.89
C THR A 106 2.68 0.14 14.96
N LYS A 107 2.15 1.29 15.41
CA LYS A 107 2.27 2.56 14.70
C LYS A 107 3.74 2.91 14.46
N GLU A 108 4.62 2.66 15.43
CA GLU A 108 6.04 2.96 15.39
C GLU A 108 6.75 2.16 14.29
N GLN A 109 6.39 0.88 14.13
CA GLN A 109 6.91 0.03 13.07
C GLN A 109 6.50 0.56 11.69
N CYS A 110 5.21 0.89 11.51
CA CYS A 110 4.72 1.49 10.27
C CYS A 110 5.42 2.82 9.95
N GLN A 111 5.58 3.68 10.95
CA GLN A 111 6.29 4.95 10.81
C GLN A 111 7.76 4.77 10.45
N ALA A 112 8.45 3.76 10.99
CA ALA A 112 9.84 3.48 10.65
C ALA A 112 9.99 3.14 9.16
N TYR A 113 9.09 2.31 8.60
CA TYR A 113 9.10 2.00 7.17
C TYR A 113 8.82 3.22 6.30
N ILE A 114 7.88 4.07 6.69
CA ILE A 114 7.59 5.33 5.97
C ILE A 114 8.81 6.26 6.03
N LYS A 115 9.41 6.48 7.21
CA LYS A 115 10.58 7.35 7.38
C LYS A 115 11.80 6.88 6.61
N SER A 116 11.93 5.56 6.38
CA SER A 116 13.03 5.00 5.57
C SER A 116 12.98 5.38 4.09
N MET A 117 11.81 5.81 3.57
CA MET A 117 11.62 6.12 2.15
C MET A 117 12.62 7.14 1.62
N LEU A 118 12.89 8.21 2.38
CA LEU A 118 13.84 9.23 1.95
C LEU A 118 15.25 8.68 1.72
N ALA A 119 15.69 7.74 2.57
CA ALA A 119 16.98 7.09 2.40
C ALA A 119 16.99 6.16 1.18
N ARG A 120 15.90 5.42 0.94
CA ARG A 120 15.72 4.54 -0.21
C ARG A 120 15.70 5.33 -1.53
N CYS A 121 14.91 6.39 -1.63
CA CYS A 121 14.91 7.29 -2.78
C CYS A 121 16.31 7.83 -3.08
N ARG A 122 17.06 8.26 -2.05
CA ARG A 122 18.46 8.70 -2.22
C ARG A 122 19.37 7.59 -2.73
N ALA A 123 19.20 6.36 -2.25
CA ALA A 123 19.97 5.21 -2.71
C ALA A 123 19.71 4.92 -4.19
N VAL A 124 18.44 4.88 -4.62
CA VAL A 124 18.05 4.70 -6.03
C VAL A 124 18.59 5.83 -6.92
N ILE A 125 18.49 7.08 -6.48
CA ILE A 125 19.08 8.23 -7.19
C ILE A 125 20.59 8.07 -7.34
N LYS A 126 21.29 7.68 -6.27
CA LYS A 126 22.74 7.42 -6.30
C LYS A 126 23.10 6.26 -7.23
N ALA A 127 22.27 5.23 -7.27
CA ALA A 127 22.40 4.09 -8.17
C ALA A 127 21.94 4.40 -9.61
N LYS A 128 21.48 5.63 -9.89
CA LYS A 128 20.96 6.08 -11.20
C LYS A 128 19.78 5.23 -11.68
N GLY A 129 18.91 4.82 -10.76
CA GLY A 129 17.72 4.01 -11.06
C GLY A 129 17.97 2.50 -11.11
N ALA A 130 19.17 2.04 -10.73
CA ALA A 130 19.49 0.62 -10.55
C ALA A 130 19.19 0.12 -9.13
#